data_AF-A0A1V1P7K5-F1
#
_entry.id   AF-A0A1V1P7K5-F1
#
_cell.length_a   1.000
_cell.length_b   1.000
_cell.length_c   1.000
_cell.angle_alpha   90.00
_cell.angle_beta   90.00
_cell.angle_gamma   90.00
#
_symmetry.space_group_name_H-M   'P 1'
#
loop_
_entity.id
_entity.type
_entity.pdbx_description
1 polymer ?
#
loop_
_entity_poly.entity_id
_entity_poly.type
_entity_poly.pdbx_seq_one_letter_code
_entity_poly.pdbx_strand_id
1 'polypeptide(L)'
;MANAKSVYYSNDIIDLNDYFTERRQVGIGLAQRQAIDGALYVKHDYELNPNCCFAIVACFREEPAFTETIVMGGEQSIFHIHCEHIHENPLNGHPIIEAFIENSKTAQSKADPTKQVAISPLIANTTFFENNIFSRCFINSTGAVRMLYSPTKHKTSEQNLKTDAWKIIPSGAVFFTTEPLPLNSGLADKIGYNSVLTC
;
A
#
# COMPACT_ATOMS: atom_id res chain seq x y z
N MET A 1 42.40 -17.68 -18.00
CA MET A 1 40.94 -17.51 -17.91
C MET A 1 40.61 -17.22 -16.47
N ALA A 2 40.36 -15.95 -16.14
CA ALA A 2 40.07 -15.51 -14.77
C ALA A 2 38.56 -15.62 -14.51
N ASN A 3 38.19 -16.39 -13.49
CA ASN A 3 36.84 -16.48 -12.97
C ASN A 3 36.51 -15.16 -12.27
N ALA A 4 35.70 -14.32 -12.90
CA ALA A 4 35.07 -13.19 -12.24
C ALA A 4 34.00 -13.74 -11.29
N LYS A 5 34.36 -13.89 -10.00
CA LYS A 5 33.36 -13.98 -8.93
C LYS A 5 32.63 -12.64 -8.89
N SER A 6 31.39 -12.60 -9.37
CA SER A 6 30.50 -11.47 -9.12
C SER A 6 30.23 -11.41 -7.62
N VAL A 7 30.87 -10.47 -6.95
CA VAL A 7 30.53 -10.08 -5.59
C VAL A 7 29.19 -9.34 -5.69
N TYR A 8 28.11 -9.99 -5.28
CA TYR A 8 26.84 -9.31 -5.05
C TYR A 8 27.04 -8.40 -3.83
N TYR A 9 27.24 -7.11 -4.07
CA TYR A 9 27.14 -6.12 -3.01
C TYR A 9 25.67 -6.01 -2.62
N SER A 10 25.33 -6.37 -1.37
CA SER A 10 24.00 -6.12 -0.82
C SER A 10 23.82 -4.63 -0.52
N ASN A 11 23.70 -3.82 -1.57
CA ASN A 11 23.17 -2.46 -1.47
C ASN A 11 21.62 -2.46 -1.47
N ASP A 12 21.00 -3.64 -1.47
CA ASP A 12 19.56 -3.81 -1.65
C ASP A 12 18.74 -3.74 -0.35
N ILE A 13 19.38 -3.43 0.79
CA ILE A 13 18.64 -3.09 2.01
C ILE A 13 18.26 -1.62 1.89
N ILE A 14 17.01 -1.38 1.51
CA ILE A 14 16.40 -0.05 1.53
C ILE A 14 16.35 0.42 2.99
N ASP A 15 17.17 1.41 3.34
CA ASP A 15 17.03 2.11 4.61
C ASP A 15 15.84 3.07 4.50
N LEU A 16 14.79 2.80 5.27
CA LEU A 16 13.60 3.64 5.28
C LEU A 16 13.90 5.08 5.73
N ASN A 17 14.99 5.31 6.46
CA ASN A 17 15.42 6.65 6.86
C ASN A 17 15.85 7.53 5.68
N ASP A 18 16.22 6.94 4.54
CA ASP A 18 16.56 7.69 3.32
C ASP A 18 15.30 8.29 2.66
N TYR A 19 14.13 7.74 2.96
CA TYR A 19 12.84 8.09 2.36
C TYR A 19 11.91 8.82 3.32
N PHE A 20 11.91 8.45 4.60
CA PHE A 20 11.05 9.02 5.63
C PHE A 20 11.84 9.49 6.84
N THR A 21 11.53 10.69 7.30
CA THR A 21 11.98 11.19 8.61
C THR A 21 10.81 11.21 9.58
N GLU A 22 10.91 10.44 10.67
CA GLU A 22 9.93 10.49 11.76
C GLU A 22 10.06 11.82 12.54
N ARG A 23 8.97 12.55 12.69
CA ARG A 23 8.86 13.74 13.53
C ARG A 23 7.89 13.50 14.66
N ARG A 24 8.34 13.68 15.90
CA ARG A 24 7.47 13.59 17.08
C ARG A 24 6.95 14.96 17.45
N GLN A 25 5.64 15.10 17.52
CA GLN A 25 4.95 16.32 17.93
C GLN A 25 4.15 16.05 19.20
N VAL A 26 4.11 17.04 20.09
CA VAL A 26 3.35 16.99 21.34
C VAL A 26 2.29 18.07 21.30
N GLY A 27 1.05 17.71 21.55
CA GLY A 27 -0.08 18.63 21.56
C GLY A 27 -0.82 18.61 22.89
N ILE A 28 -1.45 19.74 23.21
CA ILE A 28 -2.27 19.91 24.42
C ILE A 28 -3.65 20.48 24.06
N GLY A 29 -4.69 19.97 24.69
CA GLY A 29 -6.02 20.56 24.66
C GLY A 29 -6.12 21.77 25.57
N LEU A 30 -6.68 22.87 25.07
CA LEU A 30 -6.88 24.11 25.83
C LEU A 30 -8.37 24.43 25.97
N ALA A 31 -8.80 24.80 27.18
CA ALA A 31 -10.09 25.44 27.44
C ALA A 31 -9.82 26.74 28.20
N GLN A 32 -10.37 27.86 27.71
CA GLN A 32 -10.16 29.19 28.33
C GLN A 32 -8.68 29.53 28.58
N ARG A 33 -7.80 29.14 27.64
CA ARG A 33 -6.33 29.30 27.72
C ARG A 33 -5.65 28.51 28.84
N GLN A 34 -6.34 27.56 29.46
CA GLN A 34 -5.78 26.63 30.44
C GLN A 34 -5.73 25.21 29.84
N ALA A 35 -4.70 24.46 30.21
CA ALA A 35 -4.57 23.07 29.81
C ALA A 35 -5.68 22.24 30.45
N ILE A 36 -6.29 21.37 29.65
CA ILE A 36 -7.31 20.42 30.11
C ILE A 36 -6.58 19.16 30.59
N ASP A 37 -6.91 18.71 31.80
CA ASP A 37 -6.35 17.47 32.33
C ASP A 37 -6.70 16.27 31.44
N GLY A 38 -5.72 15.40 31.21
CA GLY A 38 -5.84 14.26 30.30
C GLY A 38 -5.87 14.58 28.79
N ALA A 39 -5.80 15.85 28.39
CA ALA A 39 -5.80 16.25 26.97
C ALA A 39 -4.39 16.44 26.36
N LEU A 40 -3.41 15.70 26.88
CA LEU A 40 -2.06 15.62 26.31
C LEU A 40 -2.03 14.48 25.29
N TYR A 41 -1.48 14.74 24.10
CA TYR A 41 -1.23 13.70 23.11
C TYR A 41 0.14 13.84 22.47
N VAL A 42 0.67 12.70 22.03
CA VAL A 42 1.91 12.62 21.25
C VAL A 42 1.55 12.04 19.89
N LYS A 43 2.04 12.70 18.85
CA LYS A 43 1.86 12.32 17.47
C LYS A 43 3.20 11.99 16.85
N HIS A 44 3.23 10.89 16.11
CA HIS A 44 4.36 10.50 15.27
C HIS A 44 3.99 10.81 13.82
N ASP A 45 4.50 11.92 13.31
CA ASP A 45 4.40 12.31 11.91
C ASP A 45 5.57 11.76 11.11
N TYR A 46 5.36 11.61 9.81
CA TYR A 46 6.41 11.19 8.88
C TYR A 46 6.51 12.24 7.79
N GLU A 47 7.71 12.76 7.61
CA GLU A 47 8.06 13.65 6.50
C GLU A 47 8.70 12.81 5.40
N LEU A 48 8.13 12.91 4.19
CA LEU A 48 8.70 12.28 3.00
C LEU A 48 9.88 13.11 2.50
N ASN A 49 10.95 12.44 2.06
CA ASN A 49 12.09 13.09 1.42
C ASN A 49 11.60 14.01 0.26
N PRO A 50 12.10 15.26 0.13
CA PRO A 50 11.67 16.18 -0.92
C PRO A 50 11.84 15.67 -2.35
N ASN A 51 12.72 14.69 -2.57
CA ASN A 51 12.94 14.06 -3.88
C ASN A 51 12.05 12.83 -4.11
N CYS A 52 11.15 12.52 -3.19
CA CYS A 52 10.25 11.39 -3.27
C CYS A 52 8.80 11.86 -3.36
N CYS A 53 7.96 11.05 -4.00
CA CYS A 53 6.52 11.25 -4.05
C CYS A 53 5.80 9.92 -3.80
N PHE A 54 4.54 10.00 -3.38
CA PHE A 54 3.65 8.86 -3.42
C PHE A 54 3.07 8.74 -4.82
N ALA A 55 3.21 7.56 -5.43
CA ALA A 55 2.64 7.27 -6.74
C ALA A 55 1.45 6.31 -6.59
N ILE A 56 0.38 6.58 -7.34
CA ILE A 56 -0.82 5.74 -7.41
C ILE A 56 -1.13 5.52 -8.88
N VAL A 57 -1.29 4.25 -9.29
CA VAL A 57 -1.81 3.90 -10.62
C VAL A 57 -3.29 3.60 -10.46
N ALA A 58 -4.14 4.33 -11.19
CA ALA A 58 -5.58 4.18 -11.12
C ALA A 58 -6.20 4.16 -12.51
N CYS A 59 -7.21 3.32 -12.69
CA CYS A 59 -7.99 3.24 -13.93
C CYS A 59 -9.33 3.95 -13.73
N PHE A 60 -9.56 5.01 -14.49
CA PHE A 60 -10.83 5.72 -14.51
C PHE A 60 -11.62 5.35 -15.76
N ARG A 61 -12.95 5.31 -15.64
CA ARG A 61 -13.86 5.13 -16.80
C ARG A 61 -13.99 6.41 -17.62
N GLU A 62 -13.78 7.54 -16.98
CA GLU A 62 -13.92 8.89 -17.51
C GLU A 62 -12.76 9.72 -16.99
N GLU A 63 -12.45 10.83 -17.67
CA GLU A 63 -11.38 11.75 -17.26
C GLU A 63 -11.66 12.26 -15.84
N PRO A 64 -10.77 12.01 -14.86
CA PRO A 64 -11.01 12.44 -13.49
C PRO A 64 -10.79 13.96 -13.35
N ALA A 65 -11.74 14.65 -12.73
CA ALA A 65 -11.57 16.04 -12.34
C ALA A 65 -10.99 16.12 -10.91
N PHE A 66 -9.67 16.27 -10.80
CA PHE A 66 -9.00 16.43 -9.50
C PHE A 66 -8.80 17.90 -9.12
N THR A 67 -8.84 18.17 -7.82
CA THR A 67 -8.27 19.39 -7.26
C THR A 67 -6.76 19.24 -7.14
N GLU A 68 -5.99 20.32 -7.35
CA GLU A 68 -4.53 20.32 -7.21
C GLU A 68 -4.05 19.96 -5.80
N THR A 69 -4.94 20.08 -4.81
CA THR A 69 -4.67 19.71 -3.43
C THR A 69 -5.76 18.80 -2.88
N ILE A 70 -5.35 17.90 -2.01
CA ILE A 70 -6.23 17.01 -1.24
C ILE A 70 -5.79 16.98 0.21
N VAL A 71 -6.74 16.78 1.10
CA VAL A 71 -6.47 16.48 2.50
C VAL A 71 -6.48 14.96 2.67
N MET A 72 -5.36 14.37 3.10
CA MET A 72 -5.21 12.93 3.31
C MET A 72 -4.54 12.62 4.64
N GLY A 73 -4.77 11.41 5.15
CA GLY A 73 -4.16 10.91 6.37
C GLY A 73 -4.83 11.40 7.66
N GLY A 74 -4.17 11.13 8.79
CA GLY A 74 -4.59 11.64 10.09
C GLY A 74 -4.29 13.14 10.22
N GLU A 75 -5.10 13.86 10.98
CA GLU A 75 -4.91 15.29 11.28
C GLU A 75 -4.80 16.22 10.06
N GLN A 76 -5.47 15.86 8.96
CA GLN A 76 -5.70 16.76 7.82
C GLN A 76 -4.42 17.25 7.10
N SER A 77 -3.42 16.38 6.94
CA SER A 77 -2.25 16.70 6.11
C SER A 77 -2.65 17.04 4.68
N ILE A 78 -2.04 18.09 4.12
CA ILE A 78 -2.31 18.57 2.75
C ILE A 78 -1.29 17.96 1.80
N PHE A 79 -1.79 17.40 0.70
CA PHE A 79 -0.98 16.85 -0.39
C PHE A 79 -1.29 17.58 -1.68
N HIS A 80 -0.26 17.80 -2.48
CA HIS A 80 -0.40 18.25 -3.87
C HIS A 80 -0.56 17.03 -4.77
N ILE A 81 -1.57 17.06 -5.65
CA ILE A 81 -1.82 16.01 -6.63
C ILE A 81 -1.33 16.49 -7.98
N HIS A 82 -0.49 15.66 -8.62
CA HIS A 82 -0.20 15.76 -10.03
C HIS A 82 -0.71 14.48 -10.72
N CYS A 83 -1.48 14.64 -11.80
CA CYS A 83 -2.03 13.53 -12.56
C CYS A 83 -1.43 13.58 -13.96
N GLU A 84 -0.86 12.47 -14.39
CA GLU A 84 -0.29 12.30 -15.73
C GLU A 84 -0.92 11.07 -16.39
N HIS A 85 -1.17 11.15 -17.70
CA HIS A 85 -1.56 9.97 -18.46
C HIS A 85 -0.38 9.00 -18.53
N ILE A 86 -0.64 7.73 -18.24
CA ILE A 86 0.42 6.74 -18.09
C ILE A 86 1.25 6.53 -19.37
N HIS A 87 0.66 6.77 -20.54
CA HIS A 87 1.35 6.66 -21.82
C HIS A 87 2.31 7.82 -22.11
N GLU A 88 2.13 8.96 -21.43
CA GLU A 88 2.93 10.17 -21.55
C GLU A 88 3.98 10.27 -20.43
N ASN A 89 3.84 9.45 -19.38
CA ASN A 89 4.72 9.46 -18.22
C ASN A 89 6.06 8.74 -18.51
N PRO A 90 7.21 9.25 -18.02
CA PRO A 90 8.52 8.61 -18.20
C PRO A 90 8.65 7.19 -17.60
N LEU A 91 7.76 6.82 -16.69
CA LEU A 91 7.70 5.49 -16.08
C LEU A 91 6.88 4.50 -16.91
N ASN A 92 6.35 4.89 -18.07
CA ASN A 92 5.77 3.96 -19.02
C ASN A 92 6.78 2.85 -19.36
N GLY A 93 6.37 1.59 -19.20
CA GLY A 93 7.26 0.43 -19.33
C GLY A 93 7.97 -0.01 -18.05
N HIS A 94 7.73 0.65 -16.90
CA HIS A 94 8.23 0.18 -15.61
C HIS A 94 7.50 -1.13 -15.21
N PRO A 95 8.19 -2.22 -14.81
CA PRO A 95 7.57 -3.53 -14.60
C PRO A 95 6.39 -3.53 -13.62
N ILE A 96 6.47 -2.74 -12.55
CA ILE A 96 5.36 -2.58 -11.59
C ILE A 96 4.16 -1.91 -12.26
N ILE A 97 4.38 -0.86 -13.05
CA ILE A 97 3.32 -0.10 -13.72
C ILE A 97 2.70 -0.94 -14.84
N GLU A 98 3.51 -1.62 -15.64
CA GLU A 98 3.04 -2.55 -16.67
C GLU A 98 2.13 -3.63 -16.08
N ALA A 99 2.49 -4.18 -14.92
CA ALA A 99 1.65 -5.17 -14.23
C ALA A 99 0.28 -4.62 -13.80
N PHE A 100 0.13 -3.30 -13.63
CA PHE A 100 -1.16 -2.66 -13.35
C PHE A 100 -1.93 -2.27 -14.61
N ILE A 101 -1.26 -1.84 -15.68
CA ILE A 101 -1.89 -1.49 -16.96
C ILE A 101 -2.39 -2.74 -17.68
N GLU A 102 -1.56 -3.80 -17.71
CA GLU A 102 -1.83 -5.02 -18.43
C GLU A 102 -2.46 -6.10 -17.52
N ASN A 103 -3.79 -6.16 -17.50
CA ASN A 103 -4.47 -7.47 -17.44
C ASN A 103 -4.34 -8.23 -18.78
N SER A 104 -3.37 -7.87 -19.64
CA SER A 104 -3.30 -8.27 -21.05
C SER A 104 -1.94 -8.86 -21.43
N LYS A 105 -1.69 -10.11 -21.04
CA LYS A 105 -0.96 -11.13 -21.83
C LYS A 105 0.48 -10.86 -22.36
N THR A 106 1.09 -9.68 -22.25
CA THR A 106 2.36 -9.37 -22.95
C THR A 106 3.59 -9.23 -22.07
N ALA A 107 3.47 -8.88 -20.78
CA ALA A 107 4.61 -8.90 -19.85
C ALA A 107 5.01 -10.31 -19.32
N GLN A 108 4.28 -11.37 -19.68
CA GLN A 108 4.51 -12.75 -19.20
C GLN A 108 5.72 -13.47 -19.83
N SER A 109 6.48 -12.87 -20.76
CA SER A 109 7.42 -13.67 -21.56
C SER A 109 8.69 -14.14 -20.84
N LYS A 110 8.96 -13.72 -19.59
CA LYS A 110 10.14 -14.16 -18.81
C LYS A 110 9.96 -14.30 -17.29
N ALA A 111 8.79 -13.98 -16.74
CA ALA A 111 8.57 -14.05 -15.30
C ALA A 111 8.48 -15.52 -14.84
N ASP A 112 9.09 -15.87 -13.71
CA ASP A 112 8.91 -17.18 -13.09
C ASP A 112 7.46 -17.27 -12.58
N PRO A 113 6.61 -18.13 -13.18
CA PRO A 113 5.20 -18.21 -12.79
C PRO A 113 5.03 -18.72 -11.35
N THR A 114 6.10 -19.21 -10.73
CA THR A 114 6.11 -19.70 -9.36
C THR A 114 6.32 -18.61 -8.33
N LYS A 115 6.80 -17.41 -8.68
CA LYS A 115 7.08 -16.36 -7.69
C LYS A 115 6.13 -15.18 -7.86
N GLN A 116 5.47 -14.82 -6.76
CA GLN A 116 4.49 -13.75 -6.69
C GLN A 116 4.84 -12.81 -5.54
N VAL A 117 4.72 -11.50 -5.74
CA VAL A 117 5.04 -10.46 -4.74
C VAL A 117 3.82 -9.58 -4.51
N ALA A 118 3.41 -9.43 -3.26
CA ALA A 118 2.35 -8.50 -2.87
C ALA A 118 2.85 -7.06 -3.00
N ILE A 119 2.29 -6.28 -3.92
CA ILE A 119 2.64 -4.85 -4.10
C ILE A 119 1.70 -3.94 -3.31
N SER A 120 0.54 -4.45 -2.89
CA SER A 120 -0.34 -3.84 -1.89
C SER A 120 -0.73 -4.87 -0.82
N PRO A 121 -1.30 -4.44 0.32
CA PRO A 121 -1.77 -5.39 1.31
C PRO A 121 -2.82 -6.35 0.73
N LEU A 122 -2.72 -7.63 1.06
CA LEU A 122 -3.66 -8.66 0.59
C LEU A 122 -4.67 -8.98 1.68
N ILE A 123 -5.96 -8.98 1.32
CA ILE A 123 -7.05 -9.42 2.19
C ILE A 123 -7.29 -10.90 1.96
N ALA A 124 -6.56 -11.71 2.71
CA ALA A 124 -6.66 -13.15 2.68
C ALA A 124 -8.05 -13.64 3.15
N ASN A 125 -8.61 -14.64 2.46
CA ASN A 125 -9.78 -15.34 2.97
C ASN A 125 -9.40 -16.30 4.13
N THR A 126 -10.38 -16.91 4.79
CA THR A 126 -10.09 -17.86 5.89
C THR A 126 -9.29 -19.06 5.41
N THR A 127 -9.61 -19.58 4.22
CA THR A 127 -8.93 -20.74 3.62
C THR A 127 -7.45 -20.48 3.33
N PHE A 128 -7.04 -19.22 3.14
CA PHE A 128 -5.64 -18.84 2.95
C PHE A 128 -4.76 -19.35 4.09
N PHE A 129 -5.23 -19.19 5.33
CA PHE A 129 -4.49 -19.57 6.53
C PHE A 129 -4.59 -21.08 6.83
N GLU A 130 -5.53 -21.77 6.19
CA GLU A 130 -5.74 -23.20 6.32
C GLU A 130 -4.98 -23.98 5.24
N ASN A 131 -4.60 -23.31 4.14
CA ASN A 131 -3.86 -23.89 3.03
C ASN A 131 -2.34 -23.92 3.26
N ASN A 132 -1.65 -24.83 2.58
CA ASN A 132 -0.19 -24.96 2.60
C ASN A 132 0.55 -23.77 1.96
N ILE A 133 -0.15 -22.74 1.47
CA ILE A 133 0.46 -21.53 0.88
C ILE A 133 1.35 -20.83 1.91
N PHE A 134 0.99 -20.87 3.20
CA PHE A 134 1.79 -20.28 4.28
C PHE A 134 3.17 -20.97 4.45
N SER A 135 3.30 -22.22 4.04
CA SER A 135 4.59 -22.94 4.06
C SER A 135 5.52 -22.56 2.90
N ARG A 136 5.02 -21.79 1.93
CA ARG A 136 5.72 -21.40 0.70
C ARG A 136 5.74 -19.88 0.53
N CYS A 137 5.90 -19.14 1.61
CA CYS A 137 5.94 -17.68 1.56
C CYS A 137 6.96 -17.08 2.54
N PHE A 138 7.39 -15.87 2.21
CA PHE A 138 8.07 -14.97 3.14
C PHE A 138 7.12 -13.85 3.52
N ILE A 139 6.65 -13.87 4.77
CA ILE A 139 5.78 -12.86 5.36
C ILE A 139 6.38 -12.45 6.69
N ASN A 140 6.75 -11.18 6.84
CA ASN A 140 7.36 -10.68 8.08
C ASN A 140 6.37 -10.62 9.26
N SER A 141 5.09 -10.34 8.97
CA SER A 141 4.02 -10.28 9.97
C SER A 141 2.66 -10.31 9.29
N THR A 142 1.62 -10.81 9.95
CA THR A 142 0.23 -10.58 9.53
C THR A 142 -0.35 -9.39 10.29
N GLY A 143 -1.15 -8.55 9.64
CA GLY A 143 -1.78 -7.39 10.23
C GLY A 143 -3.30 -7.49 10.30
N ALA A 144 -3.90 -6.46 10.88
CA ALA A 144 -5.34 -6.23 10.78
C ALA A 144 -5.59 -4.77 10.40
N VAL A 145 -6.43 -4.53 9.40
CA VAL A 145 -6.85 -3.20 8.99
C VAL A 145 -8.32 -3.01 9.34
N ARG A 146 -8.65 -1.83 9.87
CA ARG A 146 -10.03 -1.37 10.06
C ARG A 146 -10.18 -0.08 9.30
N MET A 147 -11.30 0.07 8.60
CA MET A 147 -11.69 1.35 8.03
C MET A 147 -12.47 2.14 9.09
N LEU A 148 -12.35 3.47 9.04
CA LEU A 148 -13.14 4.35 9.91
C LEU A 148 -14.62 4.38 9.50
N TYR A 149 -14.90 4.17 8.21
CA TYR A 149 -16.25 4.19 7.66
C TYR A 149 -16.52 2.91 6.86
N SER A 150 -17.70 2.32 7.06
CA SER A 150 -18.13 1.18 6.26
C SER A 150 -18.57 1.66 4.88
N PRO A 151 -17.93 1.20 3.79
CA PRO A 151 -18.33 1.55 2.43
C PRO A 151 -19.68 0.94 2.02
N THR A 152 -20.25 0.04 2.84
CA THR A 152 -21.50 -0.66 2.56
C THR A 152 -22.68 -0.27 3.47
N LYS A 153 -22.46 0.51 4.55
CA LYS A 153 -23.53 0.95 5.46
C LYS A 153 -23.94 2.40 5.18
N HIS A 154 -25.19 2.58 4.75
CA HIS A 154 -25.82 3.88 4.49
C HIS A 154 -25.74 4.83 5.70
N LYS A 155 -25.72 6.14 5.38
CA LYS A 155 -25.63 7.29 6.29
C LYS A 155 -26.73 7.35 7.34
N THR A 156 -26.56 6.60 8.43
CA THR A 156 -27.28 6.82 9.70
C THR A 156 -26.33 7.45 10.71
N SER A 157 -26.88 8.23 11.65
CA SER A 157 -26.14 8.98 12.68
C SER A 157 -25.28 8.14 13.63
N GLU A 158 -25.30 6.81 13.51
CA GLU A 158 -24.46 5.85 14.25
C GLU A 158 -23.11 5.55 13.54
N GLN A 159 -22.80 6.28 12.46
CA GLN A 159 -21.68 6.04 11.54
C GLN A 159 -20.25 6.28 12.06
N ASN A 160 -20.05 6.56 13.34
CA ASN A 160 -18.70 6.71 13.92
C ASN A 160 -18.09 5.38 14.40
N LEU A 161 -18.73 4.25 14.09
CA LEU A 161 -18.24 2.93 14.47
C LEU A 161 -17.22 2.42 13.43
N LYS A 162 -16.01 2.12 13.91
CA LYS A 162 -14.95 1.45 13.14
C LYS A 162 -15.52 0.19 12.47
N THR A 163 -15.12 -0.08 11.23
CA THR A 163 -15.53 -1.33 10.55
C THR A 163 -14.97 -2.56 11.24
N ASP A 164 -15.52 -3.71 10.88
CA ASP A 164 -14.89 -5.00 11.18
C ASP A 164 -13.44 -5.01 10.70
N ALA A 165 -12.59 -5.68 11.45
CA ALA A 165 -11.18 -5.81 11.13
C ALA A 165 -10.99 -6.87 10.05
N TRP A 166 -10.33 -6.49 8.97
CA TRP A 166 -9.86 -7.44 7.96
C TRP A 166 -8.45 -7.88 8.31
N LYS A 167 -8.22 -9.20 8.33
CA LYS A 167 -6.86 -9.74 8.41
C LYS A 167 -6.16 -9.47 7.08
N ILE A 168 -4.95 -8.94 7.16
CA ILE A 168 -4.16 -8.60 5.99
C ILE A 168 -2.79 -9.26 6.02
N ILE A 169 -2.30 -9.55 4.83
CA ILE A 169 -0.89 -9.81 4.56
C ILE A 169 -0.28 -8.49 4.09
N PRO A 170 0.88 -8.07 4.63
CA PRO A 170 1.50 -6.81 4.27
C PRO A 170 1.99 -6.82 2.82
N SER A 171 2.13 -5.62 2.24
CA SER A 171 2.91 -5.43 1.03
C SER A 171 4.37 -5.88 1.24
N GLY A 172 5.02 -6.30 0.17
CA GLY A 172 6.35 -6.90 0.18
C GLY A 172 6.37 -8.40 0.51
N ALA A 173 5.23 -9.00 0.87
CA ALA A 173 5.15 -10.45 1.03
C ALA A 173 5.47 -11.18 -0.28
N VAL A 174 6.22 -12.28 -0.19
CA VAL A 174 6.65 -13.09 -1.36
C VAL A 174 6.08 -14.49 -1.24
N PHE A 175 5.53 -15.02 -2.32
CA PHE A 175 4.94 -16.36 -2.41
C PHE A 175 5.63 -17.18 -3.49
N PHE A 176 5.88 -18.45 -3.21
CA PHE A 176 6.42 -19.43 -4.13
C PHE A 176 5.33 -20.45 -4.49
N THR A 177 4.38 -20.02 -5.32
CA THR A 177 3.23 -20.81 -5.74
C THR A 177 2.85 -20.51 -7.19
N THR A 178 2.42 -21.55 -7.90
CA THR A 178 1.75 -21.43 -9.21
C THR A 178 0.24 -21.33 -9.08
N GLU A 179 -0.31 -21.64 -7.90
CA GLU A 179 -1.74 -21.56 -7.63
C GLU A 179 -2.14 -20.11 -7.33
N PRO A 180 -3.32 -19.66 -7.77
CA PRO A 180 -3.85 -18.35 -7.39
C PRO A 180 -3.96 -18.21 -5.86
N LEU A 181 -3.60 -17.04 -5.33
CA LEU A 181 -3.78 -16.75 -3.92
C LEU A 181 -5.28 -16.66 -3.59
N PRO A 182 -5.77 -17.35 -2.54
CA PRO A 182 -7.17 -17.31 -2.14
C PRO A 182 -7.48 -16.00 -1.38
N LEU A 183 -7.72 -14.94 -2.15
CA LEU A 183 -8.00 -13.59 -1.66
C LEU A 183 -9.50 -13.28 -1.66
N ASN A 184 -9.93 -12.40 -0.76
CA ASN A 184 -11.29 -11.84 -0.76
C ASN A 184 -11.37 -10.73 -1.83
N SER A 185 -11.98 -11.05 -2.96
CA SER A 185 -12.19 -10.10 -4.07
C SER A 185 -13.38 -9.16 -3.85
N GLY A 186 -13.48 -8.13 -4.69
CA GLY A 186 -14.61 -7.21 -4.73
C GLY A 186 -14.20 -5.78 -4.41
N LEU A 187 -14.69 -5.23 -3.30
CA LEU A 187 -14.39 -3.83 -2.95
C LEU A 187 -12.91 -3.61 -2.64
N ALA A 188 -12.26 -4.59 -2.03
CA ALA A 188 -10.83 -4.56 -1.71
C ALA A 188 -9.99 -4.25 -2.96
N ASP A 189 -10.25 -4.96 -4.05
CA ASP A 189 -9.53 -4.80 -5.33
C ASP A 189 -9.75 -3.38 -5.89
N LYS A 190 -10.97 -2.83 -5.76
CA LYS A 190 -11.31 -1.49 -6.28
C LYS A 190 -10.66 -0.34 -5.54
N ILE A 191 -10.33 -0.52 -4.26
CA ILE A 191 -9.72 0.51 -3.41
C ILE A 191 -8.21 0.33 -3.23
N GLY A 192 -7.59 -0.55 -4.03
CA GLY A 192 -6.13 -0.70 -4.12
C GLY A 192 -5.52 -1.82 -3.26
N TYR A 193 -6.31 -2.73 -2.68
CA TYR A 193 -5.81 -3.96 -2.05
C TYR A 193 -5.63 -5.08 -3.09
N ASN A 194 -5.08 -6.21 -2.66
CA ASN A 194 -4.99 -7.47 -3.43
C ASN A 194 -4.18 -7.36 -4.73
N SER A 195 -3.23 -6.45 -4.81
CA SER A 195 -2.37 -6.31 -5.98
C SER A 195 -1.14 -7.20 -5.83
N VAL A 196 -0.86 -8.00 -6.86
CA VAL A 196 0.23 -8.98 -6.87
C VAL A 196 0.98 -8.87 -8.19
N LEU A 197 2.31 -8.86 -8.10
CA LEU A 197 3.22 -8.92 -9.24
C LEU A 197 3.74 -10.36 -9.38
N THR A 198 3.60 -10.96 -10.57
CA THR A 198 4.27 -12.21 -10.92
C THR A 198 5.64 -11.89 -11.48
N CYS A 199 6.70 -12.53 -10.98
CA CYS A 199 8.08 -12.20 -11.29
C CYS A 199 8.94 -13.44 -11.48
#